data_AF-A0A6I1FHB8-F1
#
_entry.id   AF-A0A6I1FHB8-F1
#
_cell.length_a   1.000
_cell.length_b   1.000
_cell.length_c   1.000
_cell.angle_alpha   90.00
_cell.angle_beta   90.00
_cell.angle_gamma   90.00
#
_symmetry.space_group_name_H-M   'P 1'
#
loop_
_entity.id
_entity.type
_entity.pdbx_description
1 polymer ?
#
loop_
_entity_poly.entity_id
_entity_poly.type
_entity_poly.pdbx_seq_one_letter_code
_entity_poly.pdbx_strand_id
1 'polypeptide(L)'
;MNKVIIPNGSDAIVAEYGEQVIKEYSGNPFVEALPSILSTEEAIEKMAIYAEYNPKERMLDKHYRIHLVQRLFQCFQPLWIHLDLESRISRVIRQGYLARNPFRSGYAQGLQEGHRSIKGLQGELSNNSVFRTTAAGFTIIGVSGMGKTTAINRILSLYPQVIVHKDYNGINFSMYQLVWLKLDCPFDSSLRGLALEFFRKVDDLLGTEYHKKFGLGRKTINDMLVIMSQIARNTGLGVLVIDEIQHLSKAKSGGDQKMLNFFVTLVNTIGVPVILVGTPAGLSILQSEFRQARRGSGQGDMIWDRLKNNQNWGLLINALWGYQWTRKEIPLTDDFKNTLYEESQGIIDIAVKLYAMAQIEAIMMDREAIMPETISQVANKHLQLVKPMIQALKSGNISKIAKFEDISTVDVDFLGFMEKERASVDLQMRMEAIKRTQKKKEQEMSISIKEKAILKLIELDFEPTEVQKVVEEVTEKEANLDINELVVKTIQGISASTKRNKKRKKEESSVENDIRILVVEGRKENKTAYEVLGNGGFIKSYECDFGQTG
;
A
#
# COMPACT_ATOMS: atom_id res chain seq x y z
N MET A 1 17.04 -1.18 -7.83
CA MET A 1 16.63 -2.11 -8.90
C MET A 1 16.65 -1.39 -10.23
N ASN A 2 17.51 -1.84 -11.14
CA ASN A 2 17.59 -1.30 -12.49
C ASN A 2 16.36 -1.73 -13.30
N LYS A 3 15.49 -0.76 -13.65
CA LYS A 3 14.31 -1.00 -14.49
C LYS A 3 14.69 -1.07 -15.96
N VAL A 4 14.07 -1.99 -16.69
CA VAL A 4 14.21 -2.17 -18.13
C VAL A 4 12.83 -2.41 -18.76
N ILE A 5 12.68 -2.10 -20.04
CA ILE A 5 11.43 -2.30 -20.78
C ILE A 5 11.62 -3.51 -21.70
N ILE A 6 10.72 -4.49 -21.61
CA ILE A 6 10.70 -5.62 -22.54
C ILE A 6 10.10 -5.16 -23.86
N PRO A 7 10.72 -5.45 -25.03
CA PRO A 7 10.15 -5.10 -26.32
C PRO A 7 8.74 -5.68 -26.49
N ASN A 8 7.77 -4.82 -26.78
CA ASN A 8 6.33 -5.15 -26.86
C ASN A 8 5.75 -5.77 -25.56
N GLY A 9 6.45 -5.65 -24.44
CA GLY A 9 6.02 -6.17 -23.14
C GLY A 9 5.97 -5.07 -22.07
N SER A 10 6.08 -5.50 -20.81
CA SER A 10 5.97 -4.64 -19.63
C SER A 10 7.33 -4.17 -19.08
N ASP A 11 7.27 -3.28 -18.08
CA ASP A 11 8.42 -2.96 -17.24
C ASP A 11 8.90 -4.21 -16.48
N ALA A 12 10.21 -4.43 -16.49
CA ALA A 12 10.86 -5.50 -15.77
C ALA A 12 12.06 -4.94 -14.96
N ILE A 13 12.58 -5.76 -14.06
CA ILE A 13 13.83 -5.45 -13.35
C ILE A 13 14.95 -6.36 -13.84
N VAL A 14 16.18 -5.86 -13.88
CA VAL A 14 17.36 -6.71 -14.11
C VAL A 14 17.64 -7.53 -12.85
N ALA A 15 17.94 -8.81 -13.01
CA ALA A 15 18.25 -9.71 -11.91
C ALA A 15 19.48 -9.23 -11.11
N GLU A 16 19.31 -9.15 -9.80
CA GLU A 16 20.38 -8.97 -8.82
C GLU A 16 20.31 -10.19 -7.89
N TYR A 17 21.39 -10.98 -7.82
CA TYR A 17 21.39 -12.24 -7.06
C TYR A 17 21.91 -12.01 -5.64
N GLY A 18 21.04 -12.16 -4.66
CA GLY A 18 21.38 -12.01 -3.25
C GLY A 18 21.80 -13.31 -2.60
N GLU A 19 22.75 -13.23 -1.65
CA GLU A 19 23.11 -14.36 -0.79
C GLU A 19 21.90 -14.85 0.02
N GLN A 20 21.80 -16.17 0.19
CA GLN A 20 20.67 -16.80 0.88
C GLN A 20 21.12 -17.39 2.21
N VAL A 21 20.42 -17.03 3.28
CA VAL A 21 20.60 -17.63 4.61
C VAL A 21 20.12 -19.09 4.62
N ILE A 22 19.07 -19.39 3.86
CA ILE A 22 18.51 -20.74 3.73
C ILE A 22 19.25 -21.48 2.63
N LYS A 23 19.94 -22.57 2.99
CA LYS A 23 20.83 -23.32 2.10
C LYS A 23 20.11 -23.89 0.87
N GLU A 24 18.86 -24.29 1.02
CA GLU A 24 18.03 -24.83 -0.07
C GLU A 24 17.72 -23.78 -1.15
N TYR A 25 17.76 -22.50 -0.80
CA TYR A 25 17.51 -21.38 -1.71
C TYR A 25 18.79 -20.95 -2.46
N SER A 26 19.96 -21.30 -1.94
CA SER A 26 21.24 -21.02 -2.59
C SER A 26 21.43 -21.84 -3.86
N GLY A 27 22.15 -21.27 -4.83
CA GLY A 27 22.43 -21.88 -6.12
C GLY A 27 21.22 -21.91 -7.07
N ASN A 28 20.16 -21.15 -6.78
CA ASN A 28 18.97 -21.07 -7.63
C ASN A 28 18.71 -19.61 -8.06
N PRO A 29 19.01 -19.22 -9.32
CA PRO A 29 18.89 -17.84 -9.76
C PRO A 29 17.46 -17.28 -9.65
N PHE A 30 16.43 -18.13 -9.76
CA PHE A 30 15.04 -17.69 -9.62
C PHE A 30 14.68 -17.34 -8.18
N VAL A 31 15.35 -17.91 -7.18
CA VAL A 31 15.12 -17.58 -5.77
C VAL A 31 16.03 -16.44 -5.33
N GLU A 32 17.29 -16.49 -5.74
CA GLU A 32 18.29 -15.47 -5.39
C GLU A 32 17.98 -14.08 -5.96
N ALA A 33 17.25 -14.02 -7.09
CA ALA A 33 16.80 -12.77 -7.67
C ALA A 33 15.54 -12.16 -7.01
N LEU A 34 14.89 -12.88 -6.09
CA LEU A 34 13.72 -12.35 -5.38
C LEU A 34 14.15 -11.36 -4.28
N PRO A 35 13.29 -10.38 -3.92
CA PRO A 35 13.49 -9.54 -2.74
C PRO A 35 13.73 -10.39 -1.49
N SER A 36 14.48 -9.89 -0.51
CA SER A 36 14.72 -10.60 0.75
C SER A 36 13.42 -11.04 1.45
N ILE A 37 13.51 -12.10 2.25
CA ILE A 37 12.40 -12.51 3.12
C ILE A 37 12.20 -11.40 4.15
N LEU A 38 10.99 -10.85 4.20
CA LEU A 38 10.68 -9.72 5.06
C LEU A 38 10.51 -10.15 6.52
N SER A 39 10.98 -9.32 7.44
CA SER A 39 10.52 -9.37 8.83
C SER A 39 9.05 -8.94 8.93
N THR A 40 8.41 -9.17 10.08
CA THR A 40 7.03 -8.71 10.31
C THR A 40 6.95 -7.19 10.19
N GLU A 41 7.90 -6.48 10.77
CA GLU A 41 7.99 -5.01 10.77
C GLU A 41 8.15 -4.47 9.35
N GLU A 42 9.07 -5.05 8.57
CA GLU A 42 9.28 -4.66 7.17
C GLU A 42 8.03 -4.93 6.32
N ALA A 43 7.35 -6.05 6.55
CA ALA A 43 6.11 -6.37 5.85
C ALA A 43 5.00 -5.36 6.16
N ILE A 44 4.86 -4.94 7.43
CA ILE A 44 3.91 -3.88 7.82
C ILE A 44 4.28 -2.55 7.16
N GLU A 45 5.54 -2.17 7.21
CA GLU A 45 6.05 -0.92 6.61
C GLU A 45 5.80 -0.89 5.11
N LYS A 46 6.12 -1.96 4.39
CA LYS A 46 5.92 -2.02 2.93
C LYS A 46 4.45 -2.16 2.56
N MET A 47 3.63 -2.85 3.34
CA MET A 47 2.20 -3.02 3.02
C MET A 47 1.35 -1.81 3.39
N ALA A 48 1.65 -1.06 4.45
CA ALA A 48 0.75 0.00 4.89
C ALA A 48 0.71 1.17 3.88
N ILE A 49 -0.50 1.63 3.55
CA ILE A 49 -0.74 2.83 2.74
C ILE A 49 -1.61 3.74 3.57
N TYR A 50 -1.17 4.98 3.76
CA TYR A 50 -1.92 6.03 4.44
C TYR A 50 -2.03 7.19 3.48
N ALA A 51 -3.26 7.67 3.25
CA ALA A 51 -3.49 8.78 2.35
C ALA A 51 -2.90 10.08 2.94
N GLU A 52 -2.56 11.03 2.08
CA GLU A 52 -2.20 12.36 2.58
C GLU A 52 -3.43 13.02 3.23
N TYR A 53 -3.22 13.55 4.43
CA TYR A 53 -4.25 14.26 5.19
C TYR A 53 -3.65 15.49 5.84
N ASN A 54 -4.36 16.60 5.72
CA ASN A 54 -4.00 17.86 6.35
C ASN A 54 -5.19 18.38 7.16
N PRO A 55 -5.07 18.57 8.49
CA PRO A 55 -6.16 19.04 9.33
C PRO A 55 -6.81 20.35 8.87
N LYS A 56 -6.11 21.22 8.11
CA LYS A 56 -6.66 22.46 7.55
C LYS A 56 -7.64 22.23 6.41
N GLU A 57 -7.60 21.06 5.76
CA GLU A 57 -8.58 20.69 4.73
C GLU A 57 -10.02 20.72 5.27
N ARG A 58 -10.20 20.57 6.59
CA ARG A 58 -11.49 20.74 7.29
C ARG A 58 -12.11 22.13 7.12
N MET A 59 -11.30 23.14 6.82
CA MET A 59 -11.74 24.53 6.64
C MET A 59 -12.09 24.86 5.19
N LEU A 60 -11.86 23.94 4.25
CA LEU A 60 -12.28 24.11 2.86
C LEU A 60 -13.82 24.14 2.75
N ASP A 61 -14.31 24.64 1.62
CA ASP A 61 -15.73 24.59 1.33
C ASP A 61 -16.25 23.15 1.24
N LYS A 62 -17.53 22.98 1.53
CA LYS A 62 -18.18 21.67 1.64
C LYS A 62 -17.97 20.79 0.42
N HIS A 63 -18.09 21.35 -0.79
CA HIS A 63 -17.97 20.59 -2.03
C HIS A 63 -16.57 19.99 -2.20
N TYR A 64 -15.51 20.70 -1.80
CA TYR A 64 -14.16 20.12 -1.80
C TYR A 64 -14.01 19.01 -0.77
N ARG A 65 -14.50 19.22 0.46
CA ARG A 65 -14.36 18.25 1.56
C ARG A 65 -15.03 16.91 1.25
N ILE A 66 -16.18 16.90 0.58
CA ILE A 66 -16.82 15.66 0.11
C ILE A 66 -15.90 14.85 -0.82
N HIS A 67 -15.20 15.51 -1.74
CA HIS A 67 -14.25 14.83 -2.61
C HIS A 67 -13.05 14.29 -1.82
N LEU A 68 -12.58 15.01 -0.80
CA LEU A 68 -11.45 14.58 0.03
C LEU A 68 -11.77 13.34 0.87
N VAL A 69 -13.01 13.18 1.33
CA VAL A 69 -13.48 11.97 2.04
C VAL A 69 -13.16 10.68 1.27
N GLN A 70 -13.11 10.72 -0.07
CA GLN A 70 -12.76 9.56 -0.90
C GLN A 70 -11.35 9.02 -0.64
N ARG A 71 -10.44 9.82 -0.05
CA ARG A 71 -9.08 9.37 0.32
C ARG A 71 -9.08 8.21 1.32
N LEU A 72 -10.16 8.05 2.10
CA LEU A 72 -10.32 6.89 3.00
C LEU A 72 -10.17 5.55 2.26
N PHE A 73 -10.63 5.46 1.01
CA PHE A 73 -10.58 4.23 0.22
C PHE A 73 -9.18 3.91 -0.32
N GLN A 74 -8.22 4.82 -0.15
CA GLN A 74 -6.81 4.62 -0.52
C GLN A 74 -6.00 4.02 0.64
N CYS A 75 -6.53 4.08 1.86
CA CYS A 75 -5.84 3.59 3.04
C CYS A 75 -5.82 2.06 3.07
N PHE A 76 -4.66 1.49 3.38
CA PHE A 76 -4.47 0.07 3.64
C PHE A 76 -3.77 -0.10 4.98
N GLN A 77 -4.53 -0.50 6.00
CA GLN A 77 -4.00 -0.85 7.33
C GLN A 77 -3.66 -2.35 7.35
N PRO A 78 -2.38 -2.76 7.48
CA PRO A 78 -2.02 -4.14 7.67
C PRO A 78 -2.65 -4.68 8.96
N LEU A 79 -3.24 -5.87 8.86
CA LEU A 79 -3.83 -6.64 9.95
C LEU A 79 -3.15 -8.00 10.00
N TRP A 80 -3.37 -8.76 11.08
CA TRP A 80 -2.76 -10.08 11.24
C TRP A 80 -3.01 -11.00 10.03
N ILE A 81 -4.22 -10.99 9.48
CA ILE A 81 -4.59 -11.81 8.33
C ILE A 81 -3.76 -11.47 7.08
N HIS A 82 -3.36 -10.20 6.91
CA HIS A 82 -2.50 -9.76 5.81
C HIS A 82 -1.06 -10.27 6.00
N LEU A 83 -0.57 -10.30 7.25
CA LEU A 83 0.77 -10.79 7.57
C LEU A 83 0.88 -12.30 7.38
N ASP A 84 -0.16 -13.06 7.76
CA ASP A 84 -0.21 -14.50 7.47
C ASP A 84 -0.24 -14.77 5.96
N LEU A 85 -1.03 -13.99 5.20
CA LEU A 85 -1.08 -14.10 3.75
C LEU A 85 0.29 -13.79 3.10
N GLU A 86 0.96 -12.71 3.51
CA GLU A 86 2.28 -12.32 3.00
C GLU A 86 3.27 -13.47 3.20
N SER A 87 3.30 -13.99 4.41
CA SER A 87 4.21 -15.07 4.80
C SER A 87 3.95 -16.34 3.99
N ARG A 88 2.68 -16.67 3.72
CA ARG A 88 2.29 -17.81 2.86
C ARG A 88 2.72 -17.59 1.41
N ILE A 89 2.45 -16.41 0.83
CA ILE A 89 2.82 -16.09 -0.56
C ILE A 89 4.35 -16.14 -0.72
N SER A 90 5.10 -15.57 0.22
CA SER A 90 6.57 -15.56 0.23
C SER A 90 7.16 -16.98 0.19
N ARG A 91 6.61 -17.89 1.03
CA ARG A 91 7.00 -19.30 1.03
C ARG A 91 6.61 -19.99 -0.27
N VAL A 92 5.39 -19.79 -0.74
CA VAL A 92 4.85 -20.49 -1.92
C VAL A 92 5.65 -20.17 -3.18
N ILE A 93 6.00 -18.90 -3.41
CA ILE A 93 6.82 -18.51 -4.57
C ILE A 93 8.17 -19.23 -4.52
N ARG A 94 8.87 -19.19 -3.38
CA ARG A 94 10.22 -19.79 -3.22
C ARG A 94 10.20 -21.30 -3.33
N GLN A 95 9.27 -21.95 -2.64
CA GLN A 95 9.08 -23.41 -2.70
C GLN A 95 8.73 -23.85 -4.13
N GLY A 96 7.93 -23.05 -4.83
CA GLY A 96 7.63 -23.26 -6.25
C GLY A 96 8.86 -23.28 -7.14
N TYR A 97 9.94 -22.57 -6.80
CA TYR A 97 11.17 -22.54 -7.59
C TYR A 97 12.19 -23.62 -7.24
N LEU A 98 12.12 -24.24 -6.06
CA LEU A 98 13.12 -25.21 -5.61
C LEU A 98 13.31 -26.38 -6.59
N ALA A 99 12.21 -26.96 -7.05
CA ALA A 99 12.26 -28.05 -8.03
C ALA A 99 12.52 -27.57 -9.47
N ARG A 100 12.43 -26.25 -9.72
CA ARG A 100 12.46 -25.64 -11.07
C ARG A 100 13.69 -24.75 -11.27
N ASN A 101 14.81 -25.12 -10.68
CA ASN A 101 16.08 -24.42 -10.86
C ASN A 101 16.56 -24.60 -12.32
N PRO A 102 16.74 -23.51 -13.10
CA PRO A 102 17.12 -23.59 -14.52
C PRO A 102 18.54 -24.13 -14.74
N PHE A 103 19.38 -24.14 -13.70
CA PHE A 103 20.74 -24.71 -13.72
C PHE A 103 20.78 -26.19 -13.33
N ARG A 104 19.63 -26.84 -13.12
CA ARG A 104 19.54 -28.29 -12.90
C ARG A 104 19.01 -28.99 -14.15
N SER A 105 19.56 -30.17 -14.45
CA SER A 105 19.20 -30.98 -15.62
C SER A 105 17.70 -31.29 -15.71
N GLY A 106 17.03 -31.49 -14.56
CA GLY A 106 15.60 -31.73 -14.49
C GLY A 106 14.76 -30.62 -15.16
N TYR A 107 15.19 -29.37 -15.08
CA TYR A 107 14.49 -28.25 -15.72
C TYR A 107 14.49 -28.36 -17.25
N ALA A 108 15.67 -28.60 -17.83
CA ALA A 108 15.82 -28.80 -19.28
C ALA A 108 15.05 -30.03 -19.76
N GLN A 109 15.05 -31.12 -18.99
CA GLN A 109 14.26 -32.32 -19.29
C GLN A 109 12.76 -31.99 -19.34
N GLY A 110 12.23 -31.27 -18.34
CA GLY A 110 10.83 -30.86 -18.30
C GLY A 110 10.40 -29.99 -19.48
N LEU A 111 11.28 -29.12 -19.96
CA LEU A 111 11.04 -28.30 -21.17
C LEU A 111 10.93 -29.17 -22.42
N GLN A 112 11.80 -30.18 -22.58
CA GLN A 112 11.77 -31.09 -23.71
C GLN A 112 10.54 -32.00 -23.69
N GLU A 113 10.18 -32.53 -22.52
CA GLU A 113 8.99 -33.37 -22.33
C GLU A 113 7.73 -32.61 -22.71
N GLY A 114 7.53 -31.40 -22.18
CA GLY A 114 6.35 -30.60 -22.52
C GLY A 114 6.29 -30.17 -24.00
N HIS A 115 7.42 -29.91 -24.65
CA HIS A 115 7.46 -29.66 -26.10
C HIS A 115 7.03 -30.90 -26.91
N ARG A 116 7.45 -32.10 -26.51
CA ARG A 116 7.01 -33.35 -27.13
C ARG A 116 5.51 -33.57 -26.92
N SER A 117 4.98 -33.31 -25.72
CA SER A 117 3.54 -33.41 -25.45
C SER A 117 2.72 -32.49 -26.35
N ILE A 118 3.18 -31.25 -26.57
CA ILE A 118 2.50 -30.30 -27.49
C ILE A 118 2.58 -30.76 -28.94
N LYS A 119 3.71 -31.31 -29.39
CA LYS A 119 3.86 -31.81 -30.76
C LYS A 119 3.09 -33.11 -31.02
N GLY A 120 2.94 -33.94 -30.00
CA GLY A 120 2.38 -35.28 -30.10
C GLY A 120 0.89 -35.39 -29.83
N LEU A 121 0.27 -34.46 -29.06
CA LEU A 121 -1.14 -34.48 -28.64
C LEU A 121 -1.69 -35.90 -28.34
N GLN A 122 -0.84 -36.80 -27.82
CA GLN A 122 -1.23 -38.13 -27.38
C GLN A 122 -2.05 -37.97 -26.11
N GLY A 123 -3.26 -38.53 -26.14
CA GLY A 123 -4.33 -38.36 -25.16
C GLY A 123 -4.12 -39.01 -23.80
N GLU A 124 -2.89 -39.34 -23.41
CA GLU A 124 -2.58 -39.68 -22.04
C GLU A 124 -1.72 -38.55 -21.47
N LEU A 125 -2.32 -37.80 -20.54
CA LEU A 125 -1.64 -36.90 -19.62
C LEU A 125 -0.63 -37.74 -18.81
N SER A 126 0.47 -38.13 -19.45
CA SER A 126 1.54 -38.87 -18.81
C SER A 126 2.08 -37.94 -17.72
N ASN A 127 1.89 -38.42 -16.50
CA ASN A 127 2.24 -37.74 -15.28
C ASN A 127 3.65 -37.17 -15.38
N ASN A 128 3.79 -35.84 -15.34
CA ASN A 128 5.06 -35.16 -15.12
C ASN A 128 5.65 -35.63 -13.78
N SER A 129 6.34 -36.77 -13.79
CA SER A 129 6.90 -37.42 -12.61
C SER A 129 8.04 -36.60 -12.01
N VAL A 130 8.69 -35.73 -12.81
CA VAL A 130 9.88 -34.97 -12.42
C VAL A 130 9.58 -33.79 -11.49
N PHE A 131 8.37 -33.20 -11.54
CA PHE A 131 7.99 -32.01 -10.74
C PHE A 131 6.76 -32.23 -9.84
N ARG A 132 6.29 -33.48 -9.74
CA ARG A 132 4.98 -33.83 -9.19
C ARG A 132 4.79 -33.49 -7.71
N THR A 133 5.85 -33.16 -7.00
CA THR A 133 5.89 -33.16 -5.52
C THR A 133 6.02 -31.77 -4.87
N THR A 134 6.14 -30.67 -5.61
CA THR A 134 6.42 -29.34 -4.99
C THR A 134 5.52 -28.18 -5.42
N ALA A 135 4.48 -28.41 -6.23
CA ALA A 135 3.52 -27.37 -6.62
C ALA A 135 2.53 -27.06 -5.48
N ALA A 136 3.09 -26.53 -4.39
CA ALA A 136 2.45 -26.26 -3.12
C ALA A 136 1.58 -24.98 -3.19
N GLY A 137 0.33 -25.11 -3.64
CA GLY A 137 -0.67 -24.03 -3.60
C GLY A 137 -1.49 -23.97 -2.30
N PHE A 138 -2.38 -22.98 -2.19
CA PHE A 138 -3.41 -22.92 -1.14
C PHE A 138 -4.65 -22.16 -1.64
N THR A 139 -5.73 -22.26 -0.89
CA THR A 139 -6.99 -21.57 -1.23
C THR A 139 -7.32 -20.52 -0.18
N ILE A 140 -7.79 -19.36 -0.65
CA ILE A 140 -8.32 -18.28 0.17
C ILE A 140 -9.83 -18.25 -0.01
N ILE A 141 -10.55 -18.59 1.05
CA ILE A 141 -12.01 -18.61 1.08
C ILE A 141 -12.44 -17.47 1.97
N GLY A 142 -13.29 -16.56 1.49
CA GLY A 142 -13.83 -15.60 2.43
C GLY A 142 -14.88 -14.66 1.91
N VAL A 143 -15.45 -13.95 2.86
CA VAL A 143 -16.62 -13.10 2.67
C VAL A 143 -16.29 -11.94 1.72
N SER A 144 -17.25 -11.56 0.88
CA SER A 144 -17.13 -10.40 -0.01
C SER A 144 -16.99 -9.10 0.79
N GLY A 145 -16.19 -8.16 0.29
CA GLY A 145 -15.96 -6.87 0.96
C GLY A 145 -14.94 -6.89 2.11
N MET A 146 -14.23 -8.01 2.34
CA MET A 146 -13.17 -8.12 3.35
C MET A 146 -11.77 -7.68 2.87
N GLY A 147 -11.64 -7.23 1.62
CA GLY A 147 -10.35 -6.75 1.07
C GLY A 147 -9.39 -7.85 0.61
N LYS A 148 -9.86 -9.08 0.34
CA LYS A 148 -9.03 -10.21 -0.13
C LYS A 148 -8.17 -9.84 -1.34
N THR A 149 -8.82 -9.41 -2.42
CA THR A 149 -8.16 -9.00 -3.68
C THR A 149 -7.20 -7.84 -3.45
N THR A 150 -7.60 -6.84 -2.65
CA THR A 150 -6.74 -5.70 -2.29
C THR A 150 -5.49 -6.16 -1.56
N ALA A 151 -5.61 -7.07 -0.59
CA ALA A 151 -4.48 -7.61 0.17
C ALA A 151 -3.54 -8.44 -0.72
N ILE A 152 -4.10 -9.31 -1.57
CA ILE A 152 -3.31 -10.09 -2.55
C ILE A 152 -2.52 -9.17 -3.46
N ASN A 153 -3.18 -8.20 -4.10
CA ASN A 153 -2.52 -7.25 -5.00
C ASN A 153 -1.42 -6.47 -4.27
N ARG A 154 -1.69 -6.06 -3.02
CA ARG A 154 -0.71 -5.35 -2.19
C ARG A 154 0.51 -6.21 -1.91
N ILE A 155 0.33 -7.49 -1.57
CA ILE A 155 1.43 -8.41 -1.28
C ILE A 155 2.20 -8.76 -2.55
N LEU A 156 1.52 -9.03 -3.67
CA LEU A 156 2.18 -9.29 -4.95
C LEU A 156 3.01 -8.09 -5.42
N SER A 157 2.60 -6.86 -5.10
CA SER A 157 3.38 -5.64 -5.40
C SER A 157 4.70 -5.54 -4.64
N LEU A 158 4.90 -6.34 -3.59
CA LEU A 158 6.20 -6.46 -2.90
C LEU A 158 7.24 -7.23 -3.72
N TYR A 159 6.79 -7.94 -4.76
CA TYR A 159 7.62 -8.71 -5.67
C TYR A 159 7.62 -8.07 -7.05
N PRO A 160 8.79 -7.96 -7.71
CA PRO A 160 8.82 -7.58 -9.12
C PRO A 160 8.00 -8.57 -9.93
N GLN A 161 7.20 -8.10 -10.87
CA GLN A 161 6.37 -9.00 -11.67
C GLN A 161 7.22 -9.79 -12.67
N VAL A 162 8.18 -9.13 -13.32
CA VAL A 162 9.10 -9.75 -14.28
C VAL A 162 10.55 -9.39 -13.93
N ILE A 163 11.42 -10.40 -13.96
CA ILE A 163 12.86 -10.28 -13.76
C ILE A 163 13.56 -10.72 -15.05
N VAL A 164 14.55 -9.94 -15.51
CA VAL A 164 15.39 -10.24 -16.67
C VAL A 164 16.75 -10.73 -16.20
N HIS A 165 17.07 -11.97 -16.54
CA HIS A 165 18.38 -12.56 -16.34
C HIS A 165 19.25 -12.35 -17.59
N LYS A 166 20.52 -12.04 -17.36
CA LYS A 166 21.54 -11.88 -18.41
C LYS A 166 22.75 -12.78 -18.17
N ASP A 167 23.20 -12.84 -16.93
CA ASP A 167 24.33 -13.64 -16.47
C ASP A 167 23.97 -14.23 -15.12
N TYR A 168 24.53 -15.39 -14.79
CA TYR A 168 24.50 -15.95 -13.44
C TYR A 168 25.81 -16.69 -13.19
N ASN A 169 26.58 -16.24 -12.20
CA ASN A 169 27.90 -16.79 -11.86
C ASN A 169 28.87 -16.88 -13.07
N GLY A 170 28.85 -15.86 -13.95
CA GLY A 170 29.71 -15.81 -15.15
C GLY A 170 29.23 -16.69 -16.31
N ILE A 171 28.06 -17.32 -16.17
CA ILE A 171 27.41 -18.07 -17.24
C ILE A 171 26.32 -17.19 -17.85
N ASN A 172 26.40 -16.99 -19.17
CA ASN A 172 25.36 -16.28 -19.91
C ASN A 172 24.00 -16.97 -19.72
N PHE A 173 23.06 -16.25 -19.14
CA PHE A 173 21.75 -16.75 -18.74
C PHE A 173 20.68 -15.77 -19.19
N SER A 174 20.34 -15.80 -20.47
CA SER A 174 19.33 -14.94 -21.07
C SER A 174 17.94 -15.54 -20.87
N MET A 175 17.22 -15.10 -19.84
CA MET A 175 15.89 -15.61 -19.51
C MET A 175 15.00 -14.54 -18.88
N TYR A 176 13.70 -14.60 -19.16
CA TYR A 176 12.70 -13.90 -18.38
C TYR A 176 12.13 -14.82 -17.29
N GLN A 177 12.05 -14.28 -16.08
CA GLN A 177 11.38 -14.90 -14.94
C GLN A 177 10.12 -14.11 -14.61
N LEU A 178 8.96 -14.72 -14.80
CA LEU A 178 7.67 -14.18 -14.40
C LEU A 178 7.38 -14.58 -12.95
N VAL A 179 7.54 -13.67 -11.99
CA VAL A 179 7.45 -14.04 -10.56
C VAL A 179 6.04 -14.43 -10.16
N TRP A 180 5.04 -13.71 -10.65
CA TRP A 180 3.64 -13.98 -10.36
C TRP A 180 2.75 -13.59 -11.53
N LEU A 181 1.65 -14.31 -11.68
CA LEU A 181 0.58 -13.98 -12.62
C LEU A 181 -0.76 -14.06 -11.88
N LYS A 182 -1.56 -13.00 -11.95
CA LYS A 182 -2.92 -12.97 -11.39
C LYS A 182 -3.96 -12.94 -12.50
N LEU A 183 -4.90 -13.86 -12.45
CA LEU A 183 -6.07 -13.91 -13.32
C LEU A 183 -7.32 -13.62 -12.49
N ASP A 184 -8.21 -12.81 -13.01
CA ASP A 184 -9.54 -12.56 -12.43
C ASP A 184 -10.53 -13.30 -13.31
N CYS A 185 -11.46 -14.08 -12.74
CA CYS A 185 -12.47 -14.77 -13.53
C CYS A 185 -13.63 -13.82 -13.85
N PRO A 186 -13.88 -13.42 -15.12
CA PRO A 186 -15.04 -12.62 -15.47
C PRO A 186 -16.36 -13.38 -15.23
N PHE A 187 -17.43 -12.62 -14.99
CA PHE A 187 -18.76 -13.13 -14.64
C PHE A 187 -19.38 -14.11 -15.66
N ASP A 188 -18.96 -14.06 -16.92
CA ASP A 188 -19.44 -14.88 -18.03
C ASP A 188 -18.37 -15.81 -18.62
N SER A 189 -17.22 -15.92 -17.97
CA SER A 189 -16.08 -16.62 -18.56
C SER A 189 -16.21 -18.12 -18.49
N SER A 190 -15.98 -18.74 -19.64
CA SER A 190 -15.78 -20.18 -19.73
C SER A 190 -14.37 -20.55 -19.22
N LEU A 191 -14.18 -21.83 -18.88
CA LEU A 191 -12.85 -22.39 -18.59
C LEU A 191 -11.84 -22.15 -19.73
N ARG A 192 -12.32 -22.13 -20.98
CA ARG A 192 -11.51 -21.74 -22.14
C ARG A 192 -11.12 -20.25 -22.07
N GLY A 193 -12.04 -19.38 -21.68
CA GLY A 193 -11.80 -17.95 -21.48
C GLY A 193 -10.65 -17.70 -20.50
N LEU A 194 -10.62 -18.42 -19.38
CA LEU A 194 -9.53 -18.34 -18.40
C LEU A 194 -8.16 -18.74 -18.98
N ALA A 195 -8.10 -19.80 -19.79
CA ALA A 195 -6.87 -20.21 -20.45
C ALA A 195 -6.41 -19.19 -21.52
N LEU A 196 -7.35 -18.58 -22.25
CA LEU A 196 -7.04 -17.52 -23.22
C LEU A 196 -6.53 -16.26 -22.51
N GLU A 197 -7.12 -15.90 -21.37
CA GLU A 197 -6.70 -14.78 -20.54
C GLU A 197 -5.28 -15.00 -19.99
N PHE A 198 -4.96 -16.23 -19.57
CA PHE A 198 -3.58 -16.58 -19.22
C PHE A 198 -2.61 -16.30 -20.37
N PHE A 199 -2.94 -16.73 -21.60
CA PHE A 199 -2.06 -16.47 -22.75
C PHE A 199 -1.90 -14.98 -23.04
N ARG A 200 -2.98 -14.21 -22.97
CA ARG A 200 -2.95 -12.74 -23.19
C ARG A 200 -2.09 -12.05 -22.15
N LYS A 201 -2.30 -12.31 -20.86
CA LYS A 201 -1.51 -11.64 -19.82
C LYS A 201 -0.02 -11.99 -19.90
N VAL A 202 0.34 -13.21 -20.29
CA VAL A 202 1.75 -13.55 -20.53
C VAL A 202 2.30 -12.78 -21.74
N ASP A 203 1.53 -12.68 -22.84
CA ASP A 203 1.89 -11.90 -24.01
C ASP A 203 2.09 -10.41 -23.68
N ASP A 204 1.17 -9.81 -22.94
CA ASP A 204 1.25 -8.40 -22.52
C ASP A 204 2.48 -8.12 -21.63
N LEU A 205 2.87 -9.09 -20.80
CA LEU A 205 4.00 -8.94 -19.89
C LEU A 205 5.35 -9.13 -20.60
N LEU A 206 5.45 -10.11 -21.50
CA LEU A 206 6.71 -10.58 -22.06
C LEU A 206 6.89 -10.27 -23.56
N GLY A 207 5.91 -9.64 -24.21
CA GLY A 207 5.93 -9.36 -25.64
C GLY A 207 5.83 -10.61 -26.52
N THR A 208 5.25 -11.69 -25.99
CA THR A 208 5.07 -12.96 -26.73
C THR A 208 3.79 -12.96 -27.57
N GLU A 209 3.57 -14.02 -28.36
CA GLU A 209 2.36 -14.20 -29.19
C GLU A 209 1.63 -15.54 -28.91
N TYR A 210 1.63 -16.01 -27.66
CA TYR A 210 0.98 -17.26 -27.26
C TYR A 210 -0.52 -17.26 -27.51
N HIS A 211 -1.22 -16.15 -27.29
CA HIS A 211 -2.66 -16.05 -27.55
C HIS A 211 -2.96 -16.24 -29.03
N LYS A 212 -2.19 -15.62 -29.92
CA LYS A 212 -2.33 -15.79 -31.37
C LYS A 212 -1.98 -17.22 -31.80
N LYS A 213 -0.87 -17.78 -31.28
CA LYS A 213 -0.40 -19.12 -31.63
C LYS A 213 -1.28 -20.24 -31.11
N PHE A 214 -1.78 -20.11 -29.89
CA PHE A 214 -2.45 -21.18 -29.18
C PHE A 214 -3.94 -20.97 -28.96
N GLY A 215 -4.40 -19.72 -28.89
CA GLY A 215 -5.80 -19.36 -28.66
C GLY A 215 -6.70 -19.49 -29.89
N LEU A 216 -6.14 -19.41 -31.10
CA LEU A 216 -6.86 -19.65 -32.35
C LEU A 216 -7.02 -21.16 -32.62
N GLY A 217 -8.20 -21.57 -33.09
CA GLY A 217 -8.51 -22.96 -33.51
C GLY A 217 -9.24 -23.85 -32.49
N ARG A 218 -9.47 -25.12 -32.87
CA ARG A 218 -10.29 -26.12 -32.15
C ARG A 218 -9.58 -26.86 -31.01
N LYS A 219 -8.60 -26.25 -30.34
CA LYS A 219 -7.92 -26.88 -29.18
C LYS A 219 -8.92 -27.10 -28.05
N THR A 220 -8.86 -28.26 -27.40
CA THR A 220 -9.65 -28.56 -26.21
C THR A 220 -9.09 -27.81 -24.99
N ILE A 221 -9.85 -27.78 -23.89
CA ILE A 221 -9.38 -27.20 -22.63
C ILE A 221 -8.17 -27.98 -22.09
N ASN A 222 -8.16 -29.31 -22.22
CA ASN A 222 -7.03 -30.14 -21.79
C ASN A 222 -5.76 -29.81 -22.59
N ASP A 223 -5.87 -29.61 -23.91
CA ASP A 223 -4.73 -29.17 -24.73
C ASP A 223 -4.20 -27.82 -24.26
N MET A 224 -5.11 -26.89 -23.89
CA MET A 224 -4.74 -25.59 -23.36
C MET A 224 -4.01 -25.70 -22.01
N LEU A 225 -4.42 -26.60 -21.11
CA LEU A 225 -3.74 -26.83 -19.84
C LEU A 225 -2.30 -27.33 -20.03
N VAL A 226 -2.07 -28.22 -21.00
CA VAL A 226 -0.72 -28.68 -21.36
C VAL A 226 0.13 -27.53 -21.91
N ILE A 227 -0.46 -26.67 -22.73
CA ILE A 227 0.21 -25.47 -23.27
C ILE A 227 0.52 -24.47 -22.15
N MET A 228 -0.43 -24.19 -21.24
CA MET A 228 -0.22 -23.32 -20.08
C MET A 228 0.93 -23.83 -19.21
N SER A 229 0.98 -25.14 -18.96
CA SER A 229 2.07 -25.80 -18.24
C SER A 229 3.44 -25.54 -18.90
N GLN A 230 3.53 -25.67 -20.22
CA GLN A 230 4.77 -25.37 -20.94
C GLN A 230 5.15 -23.89 -20.89
N ILE A 231 4.18 -22.98 -21.05
CA ILE A 231 4.42 -21.55 -20.97
C ILE A 231 4.90 -21.16 -19.56
N ALA A 232 4.26 -21.70 -18.52
CA ALA A 232 4.64 -21.47 -17.13
C ALA A 232 6.09 -21.94 -16.85
N ARG A 233 6.53 -23.07 -17.44
CA ARG A 233 7.94 -23.48 -17.38
C ARG A 233 8.83 -22.55 -18.19
N ASN A 234 8.52 -22.29 -19.46
CA ASN A 234 9.34 -21.45 -20.35
C ASN A 234 9.61 -20.05 -19.79
N THR A 235 8.65 -19.50 -19.04
CA THR A 235 8.70 -18.13 -18.49
C THR A 235 9.15 -18.09 -17.03
N GLY A 236 9.50 -19.23 -16.43
CA GLY A 236 9.86 -19.29 -15.02
C GLY A 236 8.74 -18.79 -14.10
N LEU A 237 7.47 -19.09 -14.39
CA LEU A 237 6.32 -18.58 -13.64
C LEU A 237 6.39 -19.01 -12.16
N GLY A 238 6.52 -18.08 -11.21
CA GLY A 238 6.65 -18.41 -9.78
C GLY A 238 5.37 -18.89 -9.13
N VAL A 239 4.28 -18.13 -9.26
CA VAL A 239 2.95 -18.47 -8.72
C VAL A 239 1.83 -17.99 -9.64
N LEU A 240 0.78 -18.79 -9.78
CA LEU A 240 -0.45 -18.42 -10.47
C LEU A 240 -1.55 -18.14 -9.45
N VAL A 241 -2.09 -16.92 -9.43
CA VAL A 241 -3.24 -16.55 -8.61
C VAL A 241 -4.49 -16.49 -9.50
N ILE A 242 -5.58 -17.13 -9.07
CA ILE A 242 -6.86 -17.10 -9.78
C ILE A 242 -7.92 -16.61 -8.80
N ASP A 243 -8.42 -15.40 -9.07
CA ASP A 243 -9.36 -14.67 -8.24
C ASP A 243 -10.80 -14.80 -8.76
N GLU A 244 -11.75 -14.58 -7.84
CA GLU A 244 -13.20 -14.63 -8.09
C GLU A 244 -13.67 -15.93 -8.76
N ILE A 245 -13.14 -17.08 -8.34
CA ILE A 245 -13.39 -18.39 -9.00
C ILE A 245 -14.88 -18.77 -9.06
N GLN A 246 -15.72 -18.22 -8.18
CA GLN A 246 -17.17 -18.45 -8.19
C GLN A 246 -17.84 -17.97 -9.48
N HIS A 247 -17.22 -17.05 -10.22
CA HIS A 247 -17.77 -16.56 -11.49
C HIS A 247 -17.78 -17.60 -12.61
N LEU A 248 -17.00 -18.69 -12.49
CA LEU A 248 -17.01 -19.78 -13.48
C LEU A 248 -18.23 -20.72 -13.36
N SER A 249 -19.00 -20.63 -12.27
CA SER A 249 -20.06 -21.60 -11.87
C SER A 249 -21.36 -21.45 -12.66
N LYS A 250 -21.67 -20.26 -13.17
CA LYS A 250 -23.00 -19.95 -13.71
C LYS A 250 -23.27 -20.49 -15.13
N ALA A 251 -22.35 -21.24 -15.71
CA ALA A 251 -22.44 -21.74 -17.08
C ALA A 251 -23.13 -23.13 -17.17
N LYS A 252 -24.47 -23.15 -17.19
CA LYS A 252 -25.36 -24.32 -17.47
C LYS A 252 -25.23 -25.52 -16.49
N SER A 253 -26.26 -26.36 -16.43
CA SER A 253 -26.32 -27.54 -15.52
C SER A 253 -25.04 -28.39 -15.58
N GLY A 254 -24.45 -28.68 -14.42
CA GLY A 254 -23.19 -29.43 -14.29
C GLY A 254 -21.91 -28.58 -14.41
N GLY A 255 -22.02 -27.25 -14.42
CA GLY A 255 -20.90 -26.31 -14.46
C GLY A 255 -19.92 -26.47 -13.29
N ASP A 256 -20.42 -26.71 -12.09
CA ASP A 256 -19.59 -26.77 -10.88
C ASP A 256 -18.63 -27.96 -10.87
N GLN A 257 -19.09 -29.15 -11.27
CA GLN A 257 -18.23 -30.33 -11.36
C GLN A 257 -17.17 -30.17 -12.47
N LYS A 258 -17.52 -29.52 -13.58
CA LYS A 258 -16.57 -29.21 -14.66
C LYS A 258 -15.52 -28.21 -14.21
N MET A 259 -15.93 -27.18 -13.46
CA MET A 259 -15.01 -26.21 -12.87
C MET A 259 -14.06 -26.88 -11.87
N LEU A 260 -14.59 -27.74 -10.99
CA LEU A 260 -13.80 -28.49 -10.03
C LEU A 260 -12.75 -29.35 -10.75
N ASN A 261 -13.19 -30.19 -11.68
CA ASN A 261 -12.30 -31.05 -12.45
C ASN A 261 -11.22 -30.26 -13.18
N PHE A 262 -11.58 -29.08 -13.72
CA PHE A 262 -10.62 -28.19 -14.35
C PHE A 262 -9.55 -27.71 -13.37
N PHE A 263 -9.92 -27.19 -12.20
CA PHE A 263 -8.94 -26.66 -11.25
C PHE A 263 -8.07 -27.77 -10.65
N VAL A 264 -8.63 -28.94 -10.37
CA VAL A 264 -7.82 -30.11 -9.95
C VAL A 264 -6.82 -30.49 -11.05
N THR A 265 -7.28 -30.54 -12.30
CA THR A 265 -6.41 -30.86 -13.44
C THR A 265 -5.34 -29.78 -13.64
N LEU A 266 -5.72 -28.51 -13.53
CA LEU A 266 -4.80 -27.37 -13.64
C LEU A 266 -3.69 -27.45 -12.60
N VAL A 267 -4.04 -27.60 -11.32
CA VAL A 267 -3.07 -27.72 -10.21
C VAL A 267 -2.12 -28.89 -10.44
N ASN A 268 -2.64 -30.03 -10.90
CA ASN A 268 -1.84 -31.22 -11.16
C ASN A 268 -0.98 -31.12 -12.44
N THR A 269 -1.37 -30.29 -13.40
CA THR A 269 -0.74 -30.25 -14.73
C THR A 269 0.23 -29.08 -14.88
N ILE A 270 -0.08 -27.91 -14.32
CA ILE A 270 0.68 -26.67 -14.58
C ILE A 270 2.10 -26.71 -13.99
N GLY A 271 2.31 -27.47 -12.91
CA GLY A 271 3.63 -27.66 -12.30
C GLY A 271 4.18 -26.42 -11.60
N VAL A 272 3.33 -25.42 -11.35
CA VAL A 272 3.63 -24.23 -10.54
C VAL A 272 2.61 -24.11 -9.41
N PRO A 273 2.95 -23.50 -8.27
CA PRO A 273 1.98 -23.23 -7.23
C PRO A 273 0.80 -22.39 -7.74
N VAL A 274 -0.42 -22.80 -7.37
CA VAL A 274 -1.66 -22.09 -7.71
C VAL A 274 -2.36 -21.63 -6.44
N ILE A 275 -2.71 -20.34 -6.36
CA ILE A 275 -3.53 -19.77 -5.30
C ILE A 275 -4.92 -19.51 -5.85
N LEU A 276 -5.92 -20.18 -5.29
CA LEU A 276 -7.32 -20.00 -5.67
C LEU A 276 -8.01 -19.09 -4.66
N VAL A 277 -8.76 -18.10 -5.13
CA VAL A 277 -9.41 -17.09 -4.29
C VAL A 277 -10.88 -16.99 -4.68
N GLY A 278 -11.76 -17.05 -3.69
CA GLY A 278 -13.19 -16.96 -3.94
C GLY A 278 -14.02 -16.78 -2.68
N THR A 279 -15.33 -16.73 -2.88
CA THR A 279 -16.33 -16.69 -1.80
C THR A 279 -16.68 -18.11 -1.33
N PRO A 280 -17.25 -18.25 -0.12
CA PRO A 280 -17.76 -19.54 0.34
C PRO A 280 -18.70 -20.23 -0.65
N ALA A 281 -19.55 -19.48 -1.37
CA ALA A 281 -20.42 -20.03 -2.41
C ALA A 281 -19.68 -20.68 -3.58
N GLY A 282 -18.55 -20.11 -4.00
CA GLY A 282 -17.72 -20.72 -5.05
C GLY A 282 -16.97 -21.96 -4.61
N LEU A 283 -16.86 -22.18 -3.30
CA LEU A 283 -15.94 -23.14 -2.69
C LEU A 283 -16.62 -24.22 -1.86
N SER A 284 -17.87 -24.05 -1.45
CA SER A 284 -18.70 -25.09 -0.80
C SER A 284 -18.77 -26.34 -1.67
N ILE A 285 -18.70 -26.19 -2.98
CA ILE A 285 -18.69 -27.27 -3.97
C ILE A 285 -17.31 -27.95 -4.07
N LEU A 286 -16.25 -27.29 -3.63
CA LEU A 286 -14.85 -27.71 -3.83
C LEU A 286 -14.28 -28.46 -2.60
N GLN A 287 -14.92 -28.49 -1.44
CA GLN A 287 -14.25 -28.90 -0.19
C GLN A 287 -13.81 -30.38 -0.11
N SER A 288 -14.53 -31.33 -0.71
CA SER A 288 -14.22 -32.77 -0.57
C SER A 288 -13.08 -33.25 -1.49
N GLU A 289 -13.12 -32.89 -2.78
CA GLU A 289 -12.18 -33.38 -3.80
C GLU A 289 -10.87 -32.56 -3.83
N PHE A 290 -10.93 -31.26 -3.55
CA PHE A 290 -9.76 -30.37 -3.56
C PHE A 290 -8.82 -30.58 -2.36
N ARG A 291 -9.33 -31.13 -1.25
CA ARG A 291 -8.49 -31.54 -0.10
C ARG A 291 -7.41 -32.54 -0.51
N GLN A 292 -7.68 -33.40 -1.50
CA GLN A 292 -6.72 -34.41 -1.93
C GLN A 292 -5.59 -33.82 -2.79
N ALA A 293 -5.91 -32.88 -3.68
CA ALA A 293 -4.96 -32.20 -4.56
C ALA A 293 -4.04 -31.20 -3.82
N ARG A 294 -4.47 -30.69 -2.66
CA ARG A 294 -3.74 -29.68 -1.85
C ARG A 294 -2.80 -30.26 -0.79
N ARG A 295 -2.72 -31.59 -0.64
CA ARG A 295 -1.90 -32.26 0.40
C ARG A 295 -0.39 -31.97 0.32
N GLY A 296 0.11 -31.41 -0.78
CA GLY A 296 1.54 -31.17 -1.01
C GLY A 296 2.13 -29.92 -0.36
N SER A 297 1.35 -28.90 0.03
CA SER A 297 1.91 -27.60 0.46
C SER A 297 2.18 -27.44 1.94
N GLY A 298 1.48 -28.18 2.80
CA GLY A 298 1.51 -28.01 4.25
C GLY A 298 1.09 -26.61 4.76
N GLN A 299 0.64 -25.71 3.88
CA GLN A 299 0.29 -24.32 4.24
C GLN A 299 -1.13 -24.17 4.79
N GLY A 300 -2.01 -25.14 4.52
CA GLY A 300 -3.42 -25.11 4.91
C GLY A 300 -4.24 -24.08 4.12
N ASP A 301 -5.56 -24.26 4.11
CA ASP A 301 -6.49 -23.27 3.55
C ASP A 301 -6.55 -22.02 4.46
N MET A 302 -6.87 -20.88 3.87
CA MET A 302 -7.00 -19.61 4.57
C MET A 302 -8.45 -19.16 4.55
N ILE A 303 -9.06 -19.10 5.74
CA ILE A 303 -10.41 -18.57 5.90
C ILE A 303 -10.32 -17.08 6.22
N TRP A 304 -10.91 -16.28 5.34
CA TRP A 304 -10.96 -14.83 5.41
C TRP A 304 -12.36 -14.40 5.83
N ASP A 305 -12.67 -14.64 7.10
CA ASP A 305 -13.95 -14.28 7.71
C ASP A 305 -13.99 -12.78 8.08
N ARG A 306 -15.17 -12.32 8.49
CA ARG A 306 -15.41 -10.96 9.00
C ARG A 306 -14.53 -10.67 10.20
N LEU A 307 -14.17 -9.40 10.35
CA LEU A 307 -13.45 -8.98 11.56
C LEU A 307 -14.37 -9.16 12.75
N LYS A 308 -13.84 -9.73 13.84
CA LYS A 308 -14.51 -9.74 15.13
C LYS A 308 -14.31 -8.37 15.80
N ASN A 309 -15.22 -7.94 16.67
CA ASN A 309 -15.06 -6.73 17.47
C ASN A 309 -13.97 -6.93 18.53
N ASN A 310 -12.71 -6.91 18.09
CA ASN A 310 -11.54 -7.18 18.89
C ASN A 310 -10.43 -6.19 18.54
N GLN A 311 -9.22 -6.49 18.97
CA GLN A 311 -8.07 -5.60 18.75
C GLN A 311 -7.79 -5.32 17.26
N ASN A 312 -8.02 -6.26 16.34
CA ASN A 312 -7.85 -6.02 14.89
C ASN A 312 -8.86 -4.99 14.37
N TRP A 313 -10.12 -5.10 14.83
CA TRP A 313 -11.15 -4.10 14.52
C TRP A 313 -10.77 -2.72 15.06
N GLY A 314 -10.37 -2.66 16.33
CA GLY A 314 -9.89 -1.41 16.94
C GLY A 314 -8.71 -0.80 16.19
N LEU A 315 -7.76 -1.62 15.73
CA LEU A 315 -6.59 -1.16 14.97
C LEU A 315 -7.00 -0.55 13.62
N LEU A 316 -7.88 -1.21 12.88
CA LEU A 316 -8.43 -0.69 11.63
C LEU A 316 -9.14 0.65 11.83
N ILE A 317 -10.07 0.72 12.80
CA ILE A 317 -10.83 1.95 13.04
C ILE A 317 -9.94 3.08 13.54
N ASN A 318 -9.00 2.80 14.45
CA ASN A 318 -8.03 3.80 14.91
C ASN A 318 -7.24 4.41 13.74
N ALA A 319 -6.77 3.57 12.81
CA ALA A 319 -5.99 4.03 11.66
C ALA A 319 -6.81 4.91 10.70
N LEU A 320 -8.11 4.65 10.55
CA LEU A 320 -9.00 5.41 9.67
C LEU A 320 -9.58 6.66 10.35
N TRP A 321 -9.72 6.67 11.68
CA TRP A 321 -10.45 7.73 12.38
C TRP A 321 -9.76 9.09 12.37
N GLY A 322 -8.44 9.12 12.17
CA GLY A 322 -7.68 10.37 12.03
C GLY A 322 -8.09 11.19 10.79
N TYR A 323 -8.75 10.56 9.81
CA TYR A 323 -9.16 11.18 8.56
C TYR A 323 -10.57 11.77 8.68
N GLN A 324 -10.65 13.01 9.21
CA GLN A 324 -11.90 13.73 9.39
C GLN A 324 -11.92 15.04 8.58
N TRP A 325 -12.83 15.15 7.63
CA TRP A 325 -13.06 16.38 6.85
C TRP A 325 -14.29 17.16 7.32
N THR A 326 -14.88 16.81 8.47
CA THR A 326 -15.83 17.67 9.18
C THR A 326 -15.09 18.82 9.85
N ARG A 327 -15.70 20.01 10.00
CA ARG A 327 -14.99 21.15 10.65
C ARG A 327 -14.56 20.82 12.07
N LYS A 328 -15.41 20.15 12.83
CA LYS A 328 -15.09 19.69 14.19
C LYS A 328 -14.51 18.28 14.10
N GLU A 329 -13.34 18.12 14.70
CA GLU A 329 -12.71 16.82 14.91
C GLU A 329 -13.21 16.23 16.21
N ILE A 330 -13.57 14.95 16.16
CA ILE A 330 -14.11 14.20 17.29
C ILE A 330 -13.13 13.08 17.63
N PRO A 331 -12.70 12.93 18.89
CA PRO A 331 -11.84 11.83 19.29
C PRO A 331 -12.58 10.50 19.17
N LEU A 332 -11.83 9.43 18.85
CA LEU A 332 -12.40 8.10 18.77
C LEU A 332 -12.75 7.56 20.16
N THR A 333 -14.00 7.14 20.34
CA THR A 333 -14.48 6.48 21.55
C THR A 333 -14.85 5.03 21.26
N ASP A 334 -15.05 4.22 22.31
CA ASP A 334 -15.54 2.84 22.13
C ASP A 334 -16.95 2.80 21.55
N ASP A 335 -17.79 3.80 21.85
CA ASP A 335 -19.12 3.92 21.26
C ASP A 335 -19.05 3.99 19.73
N PHE A 336 -18.16 4.80 19.16
CA PHE A 336 -17.97 4.86 17.72
C PHE A 336 -17.48 3.53 17.12
N LYS A 337 -16.53 2.86 17.78
CA LYS A 337 -16.03 1.54 17.33
C LYS A 337 -17.15 0.51 17.33
N ASN A 338 -17.98 0.51 18.38
CA ASN A 338 -19.10 -0.40 18.56
C ASN A 338 -20.23 -0.09 17.56
N THR A 339 -20.61 1.17 17.37
CA THR A 339 -21.64 1.55 16.38
C THR A 339 -21.21 1.20 14.96
N LEU A 340 -19.96 1.48 14.56
CA LEU A 340 -19.45 1.06 13.26
C LEU A 340 -19.43 -0.46 13.13
N TYR A 341 -19.08 -1.19 14.20
CA TYR A 341 -19.08 -2.66 14.18
C TYR A 341 -20.49 -3.20 14.04
N GLU A 342 -21.44 -2.67 14.80
CA GLU A 342 -22.84 -3.07 14.74
C GLU A 342 -23.38 -2.84 13.34
N GLU A 343 -23.22 -1.65 12.77
CA GLU A 343 -23.79 -1.31 11.46
C GLU A 343 -23.06 -1.96 10.28
N SER A 344 -21.81 -2.41 10.43
CA SER A 344 -21.06 -3.11 9.37
C SER A 344 -20.97 -4.62 9.55
N GLN A 345 -21.21 -5.12 10.76
CA GLN A 345 -20.97 -6.50 11.18
C GLN A 345 -19.56 -7.01 10.90
N GLY A 346 -18.56 -6.12 11.01
CA GLY A 346 -17.14 -6.44 10.82
C GLY A 346 -16.71 -6.54 9.35
N ILE A 347 -17.58 -6.17 8.40
CA ILE A 347 -17.24 -6.11 6.98
C ILE A 347 -16.51 -4.79 6.71
N ILE A 348 -15.24 -4.88 6.32
CA ILE A 348 -14.34 -3.72 6.16
C ILE A 348 -14.90 -2.72 5.15
N ASP A 349 -15.29 -3.19 3.96
CA ASP A 349 -15.82 -2.32 2.90
C ASP A 349 -17.06 -1.53 3.36
N ILE A 350 -17.98 -2.17 4.09
CA ILE A 350 -19.17 -1.52 4.65
C ILE A 350 -18.77 -0.50 5.72
N ALA A 351 -17.84 -0.85 6.60
CA ALA A 351 -17.38 0.04 7.68
C ALA A 351 -16.75 1.34 7.14
N VAL A 352 -15.85 1.22 6.15
CA VAL A 352 -15.20 2.39 5.53
C VAL A 352 -16.23 3.25 4.80
N LYS A 353 -17.16 2.62 4.07
CA LYS A 353 -18.25 3.32 3.38
C LYS A 353 -19.18 4.04 4.35
N LEU A 354 -19.57 3.40 5.46
CA LEU A 354 -20.39 4.03 6.50
C LEU A 354 -19.69 5.25 7.09
N TYR A 355 -18.41 5.14 7.41
CA TYR A 355 -17.64 6.25 7.94
C TYR A 355 -17.56 7.42 6.95
N ALA A 356 -17.26 7.14 5.68
CA ALA A 356 -17.24 8.14 4.61
C ALA A 356 -18.61 8.81 4.44
N MET A 357 -19.70 8.04 4.38
CA MET A 357 -21.05 8.57 4.22
C MET A 357 -21.50 9.40 5.44
N ALA A 358 -21.13 8.99 6.67
CA ALA A 358 -21.42 9.75 7.89
C ALA A 358 -20.75 11.13 7.87
N GLN A 359 -19.51 11.22 7.39
CA GLN A 359 -18.84 12.50 7.18
C GLN A 359 -19.55 13.36 6.14
N ILE A 360 -19.88 12.80 4.98
CA ILE A 360 -20.57 13.51 3.90
C ILE A 360 -21.92 14.05 4.39
N GLU A 361 -22.69 13.25 5.11
CA GLU A 361 -23.98 13.67 5.66
C GLU A 361 -23.81 14.80 6.69
N ALA A 362 -22.84 14.69 7.60
CA ALA A 362 -22.55 15.74 8.58
C ALA A 362 -22.12 17.07 7.93
N ILE A 363 -21.36 17.01 6.82
CA ILE A 363 -20.94 18.19 6.05
C ILE A 363 -22.13 18.80 5.31
N MET A 364 -22.95 17.99 4.64
CA MET A 364 -24.09 18.47 3.87
C MET A 364 -25.16 19.11 4.76
N MET A 365 -25.44 18.53 5.92
CA MET A 365 -26.44 19.02 6.87
C MET A 365 -25.93 20.16 7.80
N ASP A 366 -24.75 20.72 7.57
CA ASP A 366 -24.14 21.75 8.43
C ASP A 366 -23.94 21.34 9.91
N ARG A 367 -24.06 20.04 10.23
CA ARG A 367 -23.78 19.53 11.59
C ARG A 367 -22.30 19.64 11.92
N GLU A 368 -21.46 19.39 10.92
CA GLU A 368 -20.00 19.56 10.96
C GLU A 368 -19.27 18.78 12.08
N ALA A 369 -19.92 17.75 12.62
CA ALA A 369 -19.39 16.79 13.57
C ALA A 369 -20.05 15.42 13.35
N ILE A 370 -19.27 14.36 13.49
CA ILE A 370 -19.77 12.98 13.42
C ILE A 370 -20.26 12.58 14.81
N MET A 371 -21.46 12.00 14.87
CA MET A 371 -22.04 11.44 16.09
C MET A 371 -22.44 9.98 15.85
N PRO A 372 -22.46 9.10 16.86
CA PRO A 372 -22.87 7.70 16.69
C PRO A 372 -24.25 7.58 16.02
N GLU A 373 -25.18 8.46 16.37
CA GLU A 373 -26.52 8.50 15.79
C GLU A 373 -26.50 8.81 14.29
N THR A 374 -25.54 9.62 13.83
CA THR A 374 -25.36 9.93 12.40
C THR A 374 -24.94 8.68 11.63
N ILE A 375 -24.08 7.83 12.21
CA ILE A 375 -23.65 6.57 11.60
C ILE A 375 -24.85 5.63 11.46
N SER A 376 -25.65 5.47 12.52
CA SER A 376 -26.87 4.65 12.48
C SER A 376 -27.93 5.20 11.52
N GLN A 377 -28.09 6.52 11.43
CA GLN A 377 -29.00 7.17 10.47
C GLN A 377 -28.58 6.88 9.03
N VAL A 378 -27.31 7.09 8.72
CA VAL A 378 -26.72 6.80 7.40
C VAL A 378 -26.86 5.33 7.04
N ALA A 379 -26.57 4.42 7.96
CA ALA A 379 -26.75 2.99 7.74
C ALA A 379 -28.20 2.65 7.37
N ASN A 380 -29.17 3.18 8.11
CA ASN A 380 -30.59 2.96 7.84
C ASN A 380 -31.05 3.51 6.49
N LYS A 381 -30.48 4.64 6.05
CA LYS A 381 -30.86 5.34 4.83
C LYS A 381 -30.17 4.80 3.58
N HIS A 382 -28.87 4.52 3.67
CA HIS A 382 -28.02 4.25 2.50
C HIS A 382 -27.61 2.78 2.36
N LEU A 383 -27.72 1.95 3.39
CA LEU A 383 -27.42 0.52 3.31
C LEU A 383 -28.65 -0.37 3.09
N GLN A 384 -29.76 0.17 2.57
CA GLN A 384 -31.03 -0.56 2.45
C GLN A 384 -30.91 -1.90 1.72
N LEU A 385 -30.09 -1.97 0.67
CA LEU A 385 -29.87 -3.19 -0.12
C LEU A 385 -29.14 -4.29 0.66
N VAL A 386 -28.18 -3.90 1.52
CA VAL A 386 -27.37 -4.84 2.30
C VAL A 386 -27.89 -5.03 3.73
N LYS A 387 -28.89 -4.25 4.15
CA LYS A 387 -29.48 -4.30 5.50
C LYS A 387 -30.04 -5.68 5.87
N PRO A 388 -30.76 -6.42 5.00
CA PRO A 388 -31.22 -7.77 5.31
C PRO A 388 -30.06 -8.72 5.63
N MET A 389 -28.96 -8.59 4.88
CA MET A 389 -27.73 -9.37 5.09
C MET A 389 -27.07 -9.01 6.43
N ILE A 390 -26.92 -7.72 6.74
CA ILE A 390 -26.36 -7.24 8.01
C ILE A 390 -27.22 -7.72 9.19
N GLN A 391 -28.55 -7.69 9.07
CA GLN A 391 -29.46 -8.19 10.11
C GLN A 391 -29.37 -9.71 10.29
N ALA A 392 -29.21 -10.47 9.20
CA ALA A 392 -28.97 -11.90 9.28
C ALA A 392 -27.67 -12.20 10.05
N LEU A 393 -26.59 -11.48 9.72
CA LEU A 393 -25.31 -11.58 10.42
C LEU A 393 -25.42 -11.18 11.91
N LYS A 394 -26.10 -10.07 12.23
CA LYS A 394 -26.39 -9.63 13.61
C LYS A 394 -27.10 -10.71 14.42
N SER A 395 -28.07 -11.39 13.79
CA SER A 395 -28.88 -12.40 14.47
C SER A 395 -28.15 -13.71 14.76
N GLY A 396 -26.99 -13.95 14.13
CA GLY A 396 -26.28 -15.23 14.18
C GLY A 396 -27.07 -16.43 13.62
N ASN A 397 -28.24 -16.17 13.01
CA ASN A 397 -29.14 -17.23 12.56
C ASN A 397 -28.61 -17.86 11.27
N ILE A 398 -28.10 -19.08 11.39
CA ILE A 398 -27.50 -19.86 10.32
C ILE A 398 -28.43 -19.97 9.10
N SER A 399 -29.72 -20.22 9.29
CA SER A 399 -30.69 -20.34 8.20
C SER A 399 -30.95 -19.02 7.48
N LYS A 400 -30.82 -17.87 8.16
CA LYS A 400 -30.90 -16.55 7.52
C LYS A 400 -29.61 -16.21 6.79
N ILE A 401 -28.46 -16.56 7.36
CA ILE A 401 -27.14 -16.35 6.75
C ILE A 401 -27.00 -17.17 5.47
N ALA A 402 -27.48 -18.42 5.47
CA ALA A 402 -27.44 -19.31 4.31
C ALA A 402 -28.20 -18.78 3.08
N LYS A 403 -29.13 -17.84 3.25
CA LYS A 403 -29.83 -17.18 2.13
C LYS A 403 -28.94 -16.22 1.34
N PHE A 404 -27.76 -15.90 1.86
CA PHE A 404 -26.81 -14.97 1.25
C PHE A 404 -25.52 -15.74 0.93
N GLU A 405 -25.42 -16.19 -0.32
CA GLU A 405 -24.33 -17.01 -0.85
C GLU A 405 -22.93 -16.41 -0.57
N ASP A 406 -22.77 -15.09 -0.68
CA ASP A 406 -21.48 -14.41 -0.52
C ASP A 406 -20.98 -14.26 0.93
N ILE A 407 -21.80 -14.57 1.94
CA ILE A 407 -21.47 -14.46 3.37
C ILE A 407 -21.64 -15.79 4.14
N SER A 408 -22.20 -16.83 3.53
CA SER A 408 -22.47 -18.10 4.19
C SER A 408 -21.20 -18.96 4.30
N THR A 409 -20.51 -18.89 5.44
CA THR A 409 -19.40 -19.80 5.78
C THR A 409 -19.86 -21.13 6.40
N VAL A 410 -21.17 -21.41 6.36
CA VAL A 410 -21.81 -22.56 7.00
C VAL A 410 -21.35 -23.85 6.30
N ASP A 411 -20.97 -24.85 7.09
CA ASP A 411 -20.41 -26.16 6.70
C ASP A 411 -18.89 -26.27 6.54
N VAL A 412 -18.12 -25.57 7.37
CA VAL A 412 -16.83 -26.14 7.78
C VAL A 412 -16.89 -26.37 9.28
N ASP A 413 -16.70 -27.62 9.70
CA ASP A 413 -16.55 -28.06 11.08
C ASP A 413 -15.26 -27.44 11.68
N PHE A 414 -15.30 -26.11 11.87
CA PHE A 414 -14.15 -25.22 12.05
C PHE A 414 -14.21 -24.45 13.37
N LEU A 415 -15.41 -24.31 13.96
CA LEU A 415 -15.57 -23.77 15.32
C LEU A 415 -14.86 -24.64 16.36
N GLY A 416 -14.78 -25.97 16.14
CA GLY A 416 -14.08 -26.90 17.03
C GLY A 416 -12.55 -26.94 16.86
N PHE A 417 -12.00 -26.43 15.75
CA PHE A 417 -10.56 -26.50 15.46
C PHE A 417 -9.81 -25.20 15.81
N MET A 418 -10.50 -24.05 15.73
CA MET A 418 -9.91 -22.73 16.05
C MET A 418 -9.56 -22.53 17.54
N GLU A 419 -10.09 -23.34 18.44
CA GLU A 419 -9.75 -23.28 19.87
C GLU A 419 -8.42 -23.97 20.21
N LYS A 420 -7.78 -24.67 19.27
CA LYS A 420 -6.49 -25.33 19.50
C LYS A 420 -5.39 -24.82 18.56
N GLU A 421 -4.55 -23.97 19.16
CA GLU A 421 -3.15 -23.65 18.83
C GLU A 421 -2.83 -22.79 17.59
N ARG A 422 -2.46 -21.52 17.84
CA ARG A 422 -1.05 -21.09 17.90
C ARG A 422 -0.89 -19.67 18.49
N ALA A 423 -0.32 -19.64 19.70
CA ALA A 423 0.39 -18.55 20.39
C ALA A 423 -0.27 -17.16 20.50
N SER A 424 -0.95 -16.90 21.62
CA SER A 424 -1.33 -15.55 22.07
C SER A 424 -0.14 -14.59 22.16
N VAL A 425 1.06 -15.11 22.42
CA VAL A 425 2.32 -14.35 22.54
C VAL A 425 2.79 -13.84 21.16
N ASP A 426 2.70 -14.66 20.09
CA ASP A 426 3.11 -14.25 18.73
C ASP A 426 2.15 -13.20 18.16
N LEU A 427 0.83 -13.36 18.38
CA LEU A 427 -0.15 -12.35 17.98
C LEU A 427 0.09 -11.00 18.69
N GLN A 428 0.36 -11.01 20.00
CA GLN A 428 0.65 -9.78 20.74
C GLN A 428 1.92 -9.09 20.23
N MET A 429 3.02 -9.81 20.02
CA MET A 429 4.27 -9.24 19.49
C MET A 429 4.05 -8.61 18.11
N ARG A 430 3.37 -9.31 17.19
CA ARG A 430 3.06 -8.76 15.86
C ARG A 430 2.14 -7.54 15.94
N MET A 431 1.18 -7.53 16.86
CA MET A 431 0.30 -6.38 17.06
C MET A 431 1.05 -5.17 17.63
N GLU A 432 2.00 -5.38 18.53
CA GLU A 432 2.90 -4.31 18.98
C GLU A 432 3.76 -3.78 17.83
N ALA A 433 4.29 -4.65 16.97
CA ALA A 433 5.02 -4.24 15.77
C ALA A 433 4.15 -3.34 14.88
N ILE A 434 2.89 -3.72 14.61
CA ILE A 434 1.95 -2.88 13.84
C ILE A 434 1.79 -1.49 14.46
N LYS A 435 1.56 -1.42 15.78
CA LYS A 435 1.38 -0.14 16.48
C LYS A 435 2.65 0.72 16.45
N ARG A 436 3.83 0.12 16.62
CA ARG A 436 5.12 0.84 16.55
C ARG A 436 5.37 1.40 15.15
N THR A 437 5.14 0.60 14.13
CA THR A 437 5.27 1.03 12.72
C THR A 437 4.27 2.12 12.36
N GLN A 438 3.03 2.05 12.86
CA GLN A 438 2.04 3.10 12.64
C GLN A 438 2.53 4.45 13.20
N LYS A 439 3.03 4.47 14.44
CA LYS A 439 3.64 5.67 15.05
C LYS A 439 4.84 6.17 14.26
N LYS A 440 5.69 5.26 13.77
CA LYS A 440 6.85 5.60 12.93
C LYS A 440 6.41 6.27 11.62
N LYS A 441 5.37 5.74 10.95
CA LYS A 441 4.82 6.35 9.73
C LYS A 441 4.18 7.71 9.97
N GLU A 442 3.49 7.88 11.10
CA GLU A 442 2.99 9.19 11.53
C GLU A 442 4.15 10.18 11.72
N GLN A 443 5.26 9.75 12.33
CA GLN A 443 6.47 10.56 12.47
C GLN A 443 7.15 10.85 11.13
N GLU A 444 7.32 9.87 10.23
CA GLU A 444 7.88 10.07 8.89
C GLU A 444 7.06 11.06 8.06
N MET A 445 5.73 10.98 8.14
CA MET A 445 4.84 11.94 7.49
C MET A 445 5.06 13.36 8.05
N SER A 446 5.26 13.49 9.37
CA SER A 446 5.62 14.76 10.00
C SER A 446 6.99 15.29 9.56
N ILE A 447 7.97 14.40 9.33
CA ILE A 447 9.31 14.76 8.82
C ILE A 447 9.23 15.22 7.36
N SER A 448 8.47 14.51 6.52
CA SER A 448 8.23 14.91 5.12
C SER A 448 7.59 16.30 5.02
N ILE A 449 6.72 16.65 5.97
CA ILE A 449 6.15 18.01 6.08
C ILE A 449 7.26 19.06 6.35
N LYS A 450 8.26 18.76 7.20
CA LYS A 450 9.40 19.66 7.47
C LYS A 450 10.25 19.85 6.21
N GLU A 451 10.58 18.78 5.50
CA GLU A 451 11.36 18.84 4.26
C GLU A 451 10.64 19.64 3.17
N LYS A 452 9.34 19.41 2.99
CA LYS A 452 8.50 20.19 2.06
C LYS A 452 8.45 21.68 2.44
N ALA A 453 8.47 22.01 3.74
CA ALA A 453 8.50 23.40 4.21
C ALA A 453 9.87 24.07 3.97
N ILE A 454 10.97 23.35 4.19
CA ILE A 454 12.33 23.83 3.90
C ILE A 454 12.49 24.13 2.41
N LEU A 455 12.05 23.22 1.53
CA LEU A 455 12.11 23.44 0.07
C LEU A 455 11.34 24.69 -0.36
N LYS A 456 10.13 24.90 0.16
CA LYS A 456 9.35 26.13 -0.09
C LYS A 456 10.05 27.39 0.40
N LEU A 457 10.74 27.35 1.54
CA LEU A 457 11.47 28.51 2.07
C LEU A 457 12.71 28.82 1.25
N ILE A 458 13.40 27.79 0.75
CA ILE A 458 14.53 27.95 -0.18
C ILE A 458 14.04 28.55 -1.52
N GLU A 459 12.90 28.10 -2.04
CA GLU A 459 12.25 28.69 -3.23
C GLU A 459 11.88 30.17 -3.04
N LEU A 460 11.70 30.60 -1.79
CA LEU A 460 11.43 32.00 -1.41
C LEU A 460 12.73 32.80 -1.12
N ASP A 461 13.88 32.32 -1.59
CA ASP A 461 15.21 32.93 -1.45
C ASP A 461 15.73 33.07 0.00
N PHE A 462 15.25 32.24 0.95
CA PHE A 462 15.82 32.21 2.30
C PHE A 462 17.08 31.32 2.36
N GLU A 463 18.04 31.72 3.19
CA GLU A 463 19.33 31.03 3.31
C GLU A 463 19.15 29.62 3.94
N PRO A 464 19.66 28.54 3.30
CA PRO A 464 19.37 27.17 3.70
C PRO A 464 19.78 26.82 5.14
N THR A 465 20.92 27.32 5.62
CA THR A 465 21.42 26.99 6.97
C THR A 465 20.62 27.69 8.07
N GLU A 466 20.14 28.92 7.82
CA GLU A 466 19.25 29.65 8.72
C GLU A 466 17.84 29.04 8.75
N VAL A 467 17.31 28.65 7.59
CA VAL A 467 16.00 27.98 7.47
C VAL A 467 15.96 26.67 8.25
N GLN A 468 16.97 25.80 8.06
CA GLN A 468 17.01 24.50 8.75
C GLN A 468 16.98 24.67 10.27
N LYS A 469 17.82 25.57 10.80
CA LYS A 469 17.89 25.83 12.24
C LYS A 469 16.58 26.36 12.81
N VAL A 470 15.93 27.30 12.13
CA VAL A 470 14.69 27.90 12.63
C VAL A 470 13.51 26.93 12.49
N VAL A 471 13.46 26.12 11.44
CA VAL A 471 12.45 25.05 11.28
C VAL A 471 12.57 24.02 12.41
N GLU A 472 13.79 23.63 12.78
CA GLU A 472 14.04 22.75 13.93
C GLU A 472 13.55 23.40 15.24
N GLU A 473 13.96 24.64 15.53
CA GLU A 473 13.54 25.36 16.74
C GLU A 473 12.00 25.55 16.84
N VAL A 474 11.33 25.77 15.70
CA VAL A 474 9.86 25.94 15.65
C VAL A 474 9.15 24.61 15.88
N THR A 475 9.66 23.52 15.30
CA THR A 475 9.05 22.19 15.44
C THR A 475 9.34 21.51 16.78
N GLU A 476 10.41 21.90 17.48
CA GLU A 476 10.64 21.49 18.88
C GLU A 476 9.69 22.18 19.86
N LYS A 477 9.33 23.44 19.60
CA LYS A 477 8.43 24.22 20.46
C LYS A 477 6.97 23.90 20.23
N GLU A 478 6.60 23.53 19.01
CA GLU A 478 5.23 23.22 18.64
C GLU A 478 5.16 21.99 17.74
N ALA A 479 4.46 20.95 18.22
CA ALA A 479 4.16 19.75 17.46
C ALA A 479 2.91 19.94 16.57
N ASN A 480 2.82 19.19 15.46
CA ASN A 480 1.68 19.15 14.52
C ASN A 480 1.40 20.44 13.72
N LEU A 481 2.44 21.15 13.27
CA LEU A 481 2.29 22.28 12.35
C LEU A 481 2.14 21.83 10.88
N ASP A 482 1.25 22.48 10.14
CA ASP A 482 1.12 22.31 8.68
C ASP A 482 2.26 23.02 7.91
N ILE A 483 2.55 22.57 6.68
CA ILE A 483 3.66 23.07 5.82
C ILE A 483 3.68 24.60 5.77
N ASN A 484 2.55 25.25 5.45
CA ASN A 484 2.53 26.71 5.30
C ASN A 484 2.61 27.45 6.64
N GLU A 485 2.10 26.85 7.73
CA GLU A 485 2.23 27.42 9.08
C GLU A 485 3.68 27.37 9.55
N LEU A 486 4.34 26.25 9.30
CA LEU A 486 5.75 26.06 9.55
C LEU A 486 6.58 27.06 8.73
N VAL A 487 6.28 27.25 7.44
CA VAL A 487 6.90 28.28 6.58
C VAL A 487 6.73 29.67 7.19
N VAL A 488 5.51 30.08 7.54
CA VAL A 488 5.24 31.42 8.10
C VAL A 488 5.93 31.64 9.45
N LYS A 489 5.83 30.67 10.37
CA LYS A 489 6.50 30.76 11.68
C LYS A 489 8.01 30.79 11.55
N THR A 490 8.56 30.06 10.58
CA THR A 490 9.99 30.11 10.27
C THR A 490 10.39 31.49 9.76
N ILE A 491 9.64 32.09 8.83
CA ILE A 491 9.87 33.46 8.34
C ILE A 491 9.82 34.48 9.49
N GLN A 492 8.87 34.31 10.42
CA GLN A 492 8.77 35.16 11.61
C GLN A 492 9.96 34.98 12.56
N GLY A 493 10.42 33.73 12.76
CA GLY A 493 11.60 33.39 13.55
C GLY A 493 12.88 34.00 12.98
N ILE A 494 13.07 33.87 11.66
CA ILE A 494 14.17 34.50 10.91
C ILE A 494 14.09 36.03 11.06
N SER A 495 12.91 36.63 10.85
CA SER A 495 12.74 38.08 10.99
C SER A 495 13.03 38.61 12.40
N ALA A 496 12.76 37.80 13.44
CA ALA A 496 13.05 38.13 14.83
C ALA A 496 14.54 38.00 15.18
N SER A 497 15.24 37.02 14.60
CA SER A 497 16.70 36.87 14.72
C SER A 497 17.40 38.09 14.09
N THR A 498 16.96 38.56 12.92
CA THR A 498 17.52 39.73 12.24
C THR A 498 17.30 41.02 13.02
N LYS A 499 16.13 41.20 13.65
CA LYS A 499 15.82 42.36 14.51
C LYS A 499 16.67 42.37 15.79
N ARG A 500 16.94 41.21 16.40
CA ARG A 500 17.85 41.11 17.57
C ARG A 500 19.30 41.47 17.19
N ASN A 501 19.77 41.04 16.02
CA ASN A 501 21.10 41.42 15.52
C ASN A 501 21.20 42.92 15.16
N LYS A 502 20.15 43.53 14.60
CA LYS A 502 20.11 44.99 14.37
C LYS A 502 20.10 45.82 15.67
N LYS A 503 19.51 45.30 16.75
CA LYS A 503 19.51 45.98 18.06
C LYS A 503 20.88 45.95 18.75
N ARG A 504 21.67 44.89 18.53
CA ARG A 504 23.08 44.81 18.98
C ARG A 504 24.04 45.66 18.16
N LYS A 505 23.73 45.99 16.91
CA LYS A 505 24.60 46.80 16.03
C LYS A 505 24.41 48.32 16.18
N LYS A 506 23.61 48.77 17.15
CA LYS A 506 23.32 50.19 17.41
C LYS A 506 24.05 50.67 18.67
N GLU A 507 25.39 50.57 18.65
CA GLU A 507 26.29 51.29 19.54
C GLU A 507 27.30 52.06 18.68
N GLU A 508 27.26 53.38 18.87
CA GLU A 508 28.21 54.46 18.53
C GLU A 508 28.94 54.46 17.16
N SER A 509 28.52 55.39 16.30
CA SER A 509 29.43 56.06 15.36
C SER A 509 29.38 57.57 15.63
N SER A 510 30.25 58.07 16.50
CA SER A 510 30.46 59.50 16.70
C SER A 510 31.14 60.08 15.48
N VAL A 511 30.51 61.03 14.79
CA VAL A 511 31.15 61.79 13.72
C VAL A 511 31.68 63.07 14.36
N GLU A 512 33.00 63.17 14.42
CA GLU A 512 33.74 64.36 14.87
C GLU A 512 33.25 65.58 14.06
N ASN A 513 32.90 66.68 14.75
CA ASN A 513 32.34 67.93 14.19
C ASN A 513 30.87 67.93 13.73
N ASP A 514 29.98 67.15 14.35
CA ASP A 514 28.54 67.37 14.16
C ASP A 514 28.08 68.68 14.86
N ILE A 515 27.74 69.69 14.05
CA ILE A 515 27.23 71.00 14.49
C ILE A 515 26.03 70.90 15.44
N ARG A 516 25.25 69.81 15.36
CA ARG A 516 24.09 69.60 16.25
C ARG A 516 24.53 69.28 17.67
N ILE A 517 25.63 68.56 17.84
CA ILE A 517 26.20 68.23 19.15
C ILE A 517 26.84 69.49 19.75
N LEU A 518 27.62 70.22 18.95
CA LEU A 518 28.30 71.44 19.38
C LEU A 518 27.32 72.53 19.88
N VAL A 519 26.23 72.76 19.15
CA VAL A 519 25.20 73.76 19.56
C VAL A 519 24.43 73.31 20.80
N VAL A 520 24.21 72.01 20.98
CA VAL A 520 23.54 71.47 22.19
C VAL A 520 24.45 71.59 23.41
N GLU A 521 25.76 71.35 23.27
CA GLU A 521 26.73 71.52 24.35
C GLU A 521 26.92 73.01 24.70
N GLY A 522 27.08 73.89 23.72
CA GLY A 522 27.24 75.32 23.97
C GLY A 522 26.03 75.99 24.62
N ARG A 523 24.81 75.49 24.37
CA ARG A 523 23.60 75.92 25.10
C ARG A 523 23.64 75.58 26.59
N LYS A 524 24.28 74.48 26.98
CA LYS A 524 24.47 74.14 28.41
C LYS A 524 25.41 75.14 29.09
N GLU A 525 26.27 75.80 28.33
CA GLU A 525 27.19 76.84 28.80
C GLU A 525 26.64 78.27 28.63
N ASN A 526 25.34 78.43 28.37
CA ASN A 526 24.68 79.74 28.10
C ASN A 526 25.26 80.54 26.92
N LYS A 527 25.97 79.89 25.99
CA LYS A 527 26.43 80.52 24.75
C LYS A 527 25.33 80.46 23.70
N THR A 528 25.21 81.51 22.91
CA THR A 528 24.31 81.52 21.75
C THR A 528 24.85 80.62 20.64
N ALA A 529 23.97 80.10 19.78
CA ALA A 529 24.40 79.29 18.64
C ALA A 529 25.39 80.04 17.73
N TYR A 530 25.28 81.37 17.65
CA TYR A 530 26.19 82.21 16.88
C TYR A 530 27.61 82.22 17.46
N GLU A 531 27.76 82.32 18.78
CA GLU A 531 29.07 82.27 19.45
C GLU A 531 29.72 80.89 19.36
N VAL A 532 28.92 79.82 19.49
CA VAL A 532 29.41 78.44 19.40
C VAL A 532 29.93 78.13 18.00
N LEU A 533 29.18 78.54 16.97
CA LEU A 533 29.55 78.30 15.58
C LEU A 533 30.63 79.27 15.08
N GLY A 534 30.66 80.50 15.60
CA GLY A 534 31.74 81.47 15.35
C GLY A 534 33.08 81.00 15.91
N ASN A 535 33.12 80.56 17.18
CA ASN A 535 34.33 80.00 17.78
C ASN A 535 34.78 78.69 17.12
N GLY A 536 33.83 77.91 16.58
CA GLY A 536 34.12 76.71 15.78
C GLY A 536 34.61 76.98 14.35
N GLY A 537 34.78 78.25 13.95
CA GLY A 537 35.25 78.63 12.61
C GLY A 537 34.21 78.43 11.50
N PHE A 538 32.96 78.13 11.85
CA PHE A 538 31.86 77.91 10.89
C PHE A 538 31.20 79.22 10.43
N ILE A 539 31.46 80.35 11.12
CA ILE A 539 30.97 81.69 10.76
C ILE A 539 32.17 82.63 10.61
N LYS A 540 32.34 83.24 9.43
CA LYS A 540 33.36 84.27 9.16
C LYS A 540 32.80 85.68 9.42
N SER A 541 33.57 86.60 9.98
CA SER A 541 33.13 87.99 10.20
C SER A 541 33.28 88.86 8.94
N TYR A 542 32.41 89.85 8.79
CA TYR A 542 32.31 90.72 7.60
C TYR A 542 33.49 91.71 7.44
N GLU A 543 34.34 91.84 8.45
CA GLU A 543 35.51 92.73 8.45
C GLU A 543 36.70 92.15 7.66
N CYS A 544 36.62 90.88 7.25
CA CYS A 544 37.66 90.17 6.50
C CYS A 544 37.43 90.09 4.98
N ASP A 545 36.36 90.68 4.44
CA ASP A 545 35.93 90.47 3.03
C ASP A 545 36.00 91.73 2.12
N PHE A 546 36.53 92.87 2.58
CA PHE A 546 36.80 94.05 1.72
C PHE A 546 38.26 94.55 1.82
N GLY A 547 39.09 94.09 0.87
CA GLY A 547 40.17 94.86 0.22
C GLY A 547 41.41 95.29 1.03
N GLN A 548 42.48 94.49 1.00
CA GLN A 548 43.85 95.02 0.98
C GLN A 548 44.37 95.04 -0.46
N THR A 549 44.41 96.22 -1.06
CA THR A 549 45.38 96.61 -2.09
C THR A 549 46.23 97.73 -1.49
N GLY A 550 47.54 97.48 -1.33
CA GLY A 550 48.52 98.47 -0.85
C GLY A 550 49.11 98.13 0.51
#